data_AF-A0A958DKY7-F1
#
_entry.id   AF-A0A958DKY7-F1
#
_cell.length_a   1.000
_cell.length_b   1.000
_cell.length_c   1.000
_cell.angle_alpha   90.00
_cell.angle_beta   90.00
_cell.angle_gamma   90.00
#
_symmetry.space_group_name_H-M   'P 1'
#
loop_
_entity.id
_entity.type
_entity.pdbx_description
1 polymer ?
#
loop_
_entity_poly.entity_id
_entity_poly.type
_entity_poly.pdbx_seq_one_letter_code
_entity_poly.pdbx_strand_id
1 'polypeptide(L)'
;SIIAAVSSAAKTVRSAGGFTSTSTAPVLIGQIQVVDVEHPSHAKKALLQNTEEIINLANSMHPNMVARGGGAMGIEVNIHPNASYRGDMLIVHLLVDTRDAMGANLVNSMCEGVASLVEKITNGNVFLRILSNLTDRALVRTECTIPTKMLAGKGYSGEDVRDGIILANEFAVIDPYRATTHNKGIMNGIDAVALATGNDWRAIESAAHAYASRGTAYAALTRWYKNDHGDLVGKLKIPMKVGTVGGPLQSNPTVGILHRILNVSSATELAEVMGAVGLAQNFSAIKALSTEGIQQGHMTLHARTVAMAAGATPEIYDEVVDQLIGSGEIKVWKAKEIVESLRSRKSAPAAKASAPEKETQKLPAGFGKIILFGEHAAVYGSHVMAAPIPIAIQAKVENMEEGVHLVIPRWGVEERLRIEMKHKYSIYESLELILNTLGLQQRHMRIEIFPHIPRAMGLGGSAALAVAIIRALSAHYKLDLSDEQVNDLAYRSEQIVHGTPSGIDNTMATYGKFILFKKGDPPLMKHLEVPQPIPIVIGITGVESLTAKMVANVRRAWEKNKMMYDKIFSEMNALTLRAVKAVKNYDLAT
;
A
#
# COMPACT_ATOMS: atom_id res chain seq x y z
N SER A 1 4.02 9.21 -7.29
CA SER A 1 4.77 8.71 -8.47
C SER A 1 5.52 7.42 -8.16
N ILE A 2 6.32 7.34 -7.08
CA ILE A 2 7.14 6.17 -6.67
C ILE A 2 6.37 4.84 -6.75
N ILE A 3 5.22 4.71 -6.08
CA ILE A 3 4.44 3.45 -6.07
C ILE A 3 3.87 3.11 -7.45
N ALA A 4 3.38 4.12 -8.18
CA ALA A 4 2.86 3.93 -9.53
C ALA A 4 3.95 3.47 -10.52
N ALA A 5 5.16 4.01 -10.37
CA ALA A 5 6.34 3.63 -11.15
C ALA A 5 6.71 2.16 -10.90
N VAL A 6 6.92 1.75 -9.64
CA VAL A 6 7.20 0.35 -9.29
C VAL A 6 6.10 -0.59 -9.81
N SER A 7 4.82 -0.22 -9.63
CA SER A 7 3.69 -1.04 -10.09
C SER A 7 3.66 -1.22 -11.61
N SER A 8 3.95 -0.15 -12.36
CA SER A 8 4.04 -0.18 -13.83
C SER A 8 5.22 -1.02 -14.32
N ALA A 9 6.40 -0.85 -13.71
CA ALA A 9 7.57 -1.67 -13.97
C ALA A 9 7.29 -3.15 -13.69
N ALA A 10 6.76 -3.46 -12.51
CA ALA A 10 6.46 -4.83 -12.10
C ALA A 10 5.47 -5.51 -13.05
N LYS A 11 4.42 -4.79 -13.51
CA LYS A 11 3.49 -5.29 -14.52
C LYS A 11 4.19 -5.62 -15.85
N THR A 12 5.06 -4.74 -16.30
CA THR A 12 5.82 -4.90 -17.55
C THR A 12 6.75 -6.10 -17.45
N VAL A 13 7.57 -6.15 -16.40
CA VAL A 13 8.56 -7.21 -16.18
C VAL A 13 7.88 -8.56 -15.92
N ARG A 14 6.77 -8.60 -15.19
CA ARG A 14 5.97 -9.83 -15.01
C ARG A 14 5.52 -10.41 -16.34
N SER A 15 5.12 -9.57 -17.28
CA SER A 15 4.70 -10.02 -18.62
C SER A 15 5.88 -10.56 -19.44
N ALA A 16 7.11 -10.16 -19.10
CA ALA A 16 8.35 -10.61 -19.72
C ALA A 16 9.02 -11.82 -19.02
N GLY A 17 8.40 -12.39 -17.99
CA GLY A 17 8.93 -13.54 -17.24
C GLY A 17 9.24 -13.26 -15.77
N GLY A 18 9.13 -12.01 -15.32
CA GLY A 18 9.36 -11.62 -13.92
C GLY A 18 10.81 -11.25 -13.62
N PHE A 19 11.10 -11.08 -12.32
CA PHE A 19 12.45 -10.86 -11.82
C PHE A 19 13.02 -12.19 -11.30
N THR A 20 14.30 -12.40 -11.51
CA THR A 20 15.06 -13.47 -10.84
C THR A 20 15.99 -12.84 -9.83
N SER A 21 15.87 -13.23 -8.56
CA SER A 21 16.70 -12.72 -7.47
C SER A 21 17.41 -13.86 -6.76
N THR A 22 18.64 -13.61 -6.29
CA THR A 22 19.42 -14.55 -5.47
C THR A 22 20.22 -13.78 -4.42
N SER A 23 20.30 -14.32 -3.21
CA SER A 23 21.12 -13.78 -2.12
C SER A 23 22.32 -14.65 -1.79
N THR A 24 23.39 -14.03 -1.30
CA THR A 24 24.43 -14.76 -0.55
C THR A 24 23.98 -15.04 0.88
N ALA A 25 24.77 -15.81 1.63
CA ALA A 25 24.53 -16.02 3.05
C ALA A 25 24.48 -14.66 3.80
N PRO A 26 23.63 -14.52 4.84
CA PRO A 26 23.42 -13.26 5.56
C PRO A 26 24.53 -12.98 6.60
N VAL A 27 25.77 -12.93 6.11
CA VAL A 27 26.98 -12.74 6.90
C VAL A 27 27.23 -11.25 7.12
N LEU A 28 27.49 -10.89 8.38
CA LEU A 28 27.94 -9.58 8.79
C LEU A 28 29.40 -9.59 9.23
N ILE A 29 30.02 -8.42 9.22
CA ILE A 29 31.36 -8.18 9.74
C ILE A 29 31.23 -7.40 11.05
N GLY A 30 31.75 -7.97 12.14
CA GLY A 30 32.08 -7.26 13.36
C GLY A 30 33.53 -6.82 13.34
N GLN A 31 33.84 -5.57 13.69
CA GLN A 31 35.21 -5.05 13.71
C GLN A 31 35.70 -4.87 15.14
N ILE A 32 36.89 -5.39 15.40
CA ILE A 32 37.63 -5.22 16.65
C ILE A 32 38.92 -4.50 16.32
N GLN A 33 39.04 -3.27 16.81
CA GLN A 33 40.20 -2.42 16.60
C GLN A 33 41.23 -2.68 17.69
N VAL A 34 42.44 -3.06 17.27
CA VAL A 34 43.60 -3.27 18.14
C VAL A 34 44.70 -2.27 17.77
N VAL A 35 45.23 -1.59 18.78
CA VAL A 35 46.33 -0.62 18.64
C VAL A 35 47.45 -0.93 19.63
N ASP A 36 48.55 -0.18 19.53
CA ASP A 36 49.73 -0.33 20.40
C ASP A 36 50.33 -1.76 20.32
N VAL A 37 50.28 -2.36 19.13
CA VAL A 37 50.80 -3.70 18.86
C VAL A 37 52.26 -3.60 18.39
N GLU A 38 53.21 -4.09 19.19
CA GLU A 38 54.65 -4.01 18.89
C GLU A 38 55.04 -4.76 17.60
N HIS A 39 54.42 -5.92 17.35
CA HIS A 39 54.69 -6.76 16.18
C HIS A 39 53.40 -7.16 15.45
N PRO A 40 52.78 -6.27 14.63
CA PRO A 40 51.47 -6.51 14.01
C PRO A 40 51.40 -7.78 13.15
N SER A 41 52.47 -8.11 12.43
CA SER A 41 52.54 -9.32 11.60
C SER A 41 52.52 -10.61 12.45
N HIS A 42 53.19 -10.62 13.59
CA HIS A 42 53.14 -11.74 14.53
C HIS A 42 51.78 -11.86 15.20
N ALA A 43 51.22 -10.74 15.66
CA ALA A 43 49.87 -10.67 16.22
C ALA A 43 48.80 -11.19 15.24
N LYS A 44 48.87 -10.78 13.97
CA LYS A 44 47.99 -11.30 12.90
C LYS A 44 48.11 -12.82 12.76
N LYS A 45 49.33 -13.37 12.72
CA LYS A 45 49.53 -14.81 12.62
C LYS A 45 48.99 -15.55 13.85
N ALA A 46 49.22 -15.01 15.04
CA ALA A 46 48.74 -15.59 16.29
C ALA A 46 47.20 -15.60 16.37
N LEU A 47 46.53 -14.52 15.96
CA LEU A 47 45.07 -14.46 15.86
C LEU A 47 44.53 -15.52 14.91
N LEU A 48 45.11 -15.64 13.71
CA LEU A 48 44.69 -16.64 12.73
C LEU A 48 44.91 -18.08 13.22
N GLN A 49 45.98 -18.34 13.98
CA GLN A 49 46.22 -19.65 14.60
C GLN A 49 45.21 -19.99 15.71
N ASN A 50 44.66 -18.99 16.40
CA ASN A 50 43.67 -19.15 17.47
C ASN A 50 42.24 -18.85 16.98
N THR A 51 41.98 -18.94 15.67
CA THR A 51 40.65 -18.67 15.07
C THR A 51 39.53 -19.47 15.74
N GLU A 52 39.74 -20.77 15.95
CA GLU A 52 38.74 -21.65 16.58
C GLU A 52 38.41 -21.23 18.01
N GLU A 53 39.42 -20.85 18.82
CA GLU A 53 39.20 -20.38 20.18
C GLU A 53 38.37 -19.08 20.20
N ILE A 54 38.67 -18.15 19.31
CA ILE A 54 37.95 -16.88 19.16
C ILE A 54 36.50 -17.13 18.72
N ILE A 55 36.29 -18.02 17.74
CA ILE A 55 34.95 -18.39 17.26
C ILE A 55 34.13 -19.03 18.38
N ASN A 56 34.72 -19.98 19.11
CA ASN A 56 34.04 -20.68 20.20
C ASN A 56 33.63 -19.71 21.32
N LEU A 57 34.51 -18.77 21.69
CA LEU A 57 34.21 -17.73 22.66
C LEU A 57 33.07 -16.81 22.16
N ALA A 58 33.16 -16.32 20.92
CA ALA A 58 32.09 -15.50 20.33
C ALA A 58 30.74 -16.21 20.33
N ASN A 59 30.72 -17.48 19.92
CA ASN A 59 29.52 -18.30 19.83
C ASN A 59 28.93 -18.63 21.21
N SER A 60 29.75 -18.74 22.26
CA SER A 60 29.28 -18.94 23.64
C SER A 60 28.41 -17.79 24.16
N MET A 61 28.58 -16.57 23.63
CA MET A 61 27.77 -15.40 23.99
C MET A 61 26.33 -15.51 23.45
N HIS A 62 26.10 -16.28 22.39
CA HIS A 62 24.81 -16.40 21.73
C HIS A 62 24.45 -17.84 21.32
N PRO A 63 24.26 -18.75 22.30
CA PRO A 63 24.03 -20.18 22.04
C PRO A 63 22.74 -20.43 21.23
N ASN A 64 21.72 -19.60 21.40
CA ASN A 64 20.47 -19.71 20.63
C ASN A 64 20.67 -19.39 19.13
N MET A 65 21.62 -18.52 18.77
CA MET A 65 21.92 -18.25 17.37
C MET A 65 22.63 -19.45 16.73
N VAL A 66 23.58 -20.04 17.47
CA VAL A 66 24.30 -21.25 17.05
C VAL A 66 23.34 -22.43 16.90
N ALA A 67 22.40 -22.61 17.82
CA ALA A 67 21.38 -23.65 17.76
C ALA A 67 20.46 -23.54 16.52
N ARG A 68 20.31 -22.33 15.96
CA ARG A 68 19.58 -22.05 14.71
C ARG A 68 20.47 -22.15 13.47
N GLY A 69 21.70 -22.63 13.63
CA GLY A 69 22.69 -22.79 12.57
C GLY A 69 23.46 -21.51 12.21
N GLY A 70 23.23 -20.38 12.89
CA GLY A 70 24.01 -19.15 12.70
C GLY A 70 25.27 -19.10 13.55
N GLY A 71 25.79 -17.90 13.79
CA GLY A 71 26.93 -17.64 14.68
C GLY A 71 28.18 -17.17 13.95
N ALA A 72 29.25 -16.95 14.72
CA ALA A 72 30.57 -16.67 14.21
C ALA A 72 31.10 -17.86 13.40
N MET A 73 31.61 -17.57 12.20
CA MET A 73 32.08 -18.56 11.22
C MET A 73 33.58 -18.48 10.95
N GLY A 74 34.22 -17.38 11.29
CA GLY A 74 35.58 -17.08 10.85
C GLY A 74 36.06 -15.72 11.30
N ILE A 75 37.36 -15.49 11.17
CA ILE A 75 37.96 -14.17 11.31
C ILE A 75 38.80 -13.81 10.08
N GLU A 76 38.87 -12.51 9.78
CA GLU A 76 39.87 -11.94 8.87
C GLU A 76 40.67 -10.89 9.66
N VAL A 77 41.96 -10.73 9.37
CA VAL A 77 42.82 -9.78 10.10
C VAL A 77 43.55 -8.88 9.12
N ASN A 78 43.32 -7.58 9.24
CA ASN A 78 43.89 -6.55 8.38
C ASN A 78 44.85 -5.68 9.19
N ILE A 79 46.00 -5.35 8.59
CA ILE A 79 46.97 -4.42 9.17
C ILE A 79 46.93 -3.16 8.31
N HIS A 80 46.68 -2.02 8.94
CA HIS A 80 46.72 -0.71 8.33
C HIS A 80 47.97 0.02 8.83
N PRO A 81 49.06 0.02 8.05
CA PRO A 81 50.32 0.60 8.48
C PRO A 81 50.24 2.12 8.58
N ASN A 82 50.84 2.71 9.62
CA ASN A 82 50.84 4.16 9.87
C ASN A 82 49.45 4.83 9.79
N ALA A 83 48.39 4.09 10.14
CA ALA A 83 47.01 4.57 10.04
C ALA A 83 46.63 5.56 11.14
N SER A 84 47.49 5.76 12.14
CA SER A 84 47.26 6.69 13.24
C SER A 84 48.57 7.34 13.69
N TYR A 85 48.45 8.40 14.50
CA TYR A 85 49.59 8.99 15.22
C TYR A 85 50.25 8.00 16.20
N ARG A 86 49.61 6.86 16.49
CA ARG A 86 50.13 5.76 17.33
C ARG A 86 50.77 4.63 16.52
N GLY A 87 50.94 4.81 15.21
CA GLY A 87 51.50 3.79 14.32
C GLY A 87 50.45 2.88 13.70
N ASP A 88 50.81 1.61 13.55
CA ASP A 88 50.03 0.58 12.87
C ASP A 88 48.73 0.24 13.63
N MET A 89 47.67 -0.02 12.86
CA MET A 89 46.38 -0.44 13.39
C MET A 89 46.03 -1.83 12.88
N LEU A 90 45.74 -2.74 13.80
CA LEU A 90 45.30 -4.09 13.46
C LEU A 90 43.79 -4.19 13.65
N ILE A 91 43.08 -4.57 12.59
CA ILE A 91 41.63 -4.70 12.59
C ILE A 91 41.27 -6.17 12.41
N VAL A 92 40.59 -6.76 13.40
CA VAL A 92 40.02 -8.10 13.33
C VAL A 92 38.58 -7.98 12.86
N HIS A 93 38.24 -8.65 11.77
CA HIS A 93 36.88 -8.85 11.31
C HIS A 93 36.38 -10.19 11.84
N LEU A 94 35.31 -10.19 12.62
CA LEU A 94 34.56 -11.38 12.98
C LEU A 94 33.42 -11.57 11.96
N LEU A 95 33.42 -12.68 11.25
CA LEU A 95 32.39 -13.02 10.26
C LEU A 95 31.25 -13.77 10.95
N VAL A 96 30.04 -13.21 10.94
CA VAL A 96 28.90 -13.74 11.70
C VAL A 96 27.70 -13.96 10.80
N ASP A 97 27.21 -15.21 10.70
CA ASP A 97 25.91 -15.53 10.11
C ASP A 97 24.81 -15.20 11.11
N THR A 98 23.99 -14.21 10.76
CA THR A 98 22.95 -13.68 11.65
C THR A 98 21.55 -14.18 11.29
N ARG A 99 21.45 -15.10 10.31
CA ARG A 99 20.19 -15.69 9.85
C ARG A 99 19.16 -14.60 9.56
N ASP A 100 17.97 -14.73 10.14
CA ASP A 100 16.83 -13.84 9.95
C ASP A 100 16.88 -12.55 10.78
N ALA A 101 17.83 -12.42 11.70
CA ALA A 101 17.98 -11.19 12.48
C ALA A 101 18.79 -10.17 11.69
N MET A 102 18.50 -8.88 11.84
CA MET A 102 19.34 -7.84 11.23
C MET A 102 20.79 -7.90 11.74
N GLY A 103 21.00 -8.23 13.03
CA GLY A 103 22.29 -8.71 13.53
C GLY A 103 23.18 -7.70 14.25
N ALA A 104 22.84 -6.41 14.31
CA ALA A 104 23.70 -5.38 14.92
C ALA A 104 24.09 -5.67 16.38
N ASN A 105 23.11 -5.82 17.27
CA ASN A 105 23.37 -6.09 18.70
C ASN A 105 24.11 -7.42 18.90
N LEU A 106 23.74 -8.44 18.13
CA LEU A 106 24.35 -9.76 18.17
C LEU A 106 25.86 -9.70 17.85
N VAL A 107 26.22 -9.03 16.75
CA VAL A 107 27.62 -8.89 16.32
C VAL A 107 28.42 -8.06 17.32
N ASN A 108 27.84 -6.95 17.83
CA ASN A 108 28.51 -6.11 18.82
C ASN A 108 28.83 -6.90 20.11
N SER A 109 27.85 -7.64 20.63
CA SER A 109 28.06 -8.47 21.83
C SER A 109 29.09 -9.57 21.62
N MET A 110 29.18 -10.17 20.42
CA MET A 110 30.27 -11.10 20.10
C MET A 110 31.64 -10.40 20.07
N CYS A 111 31.74 -9.22 19.44
CA CYS A 111 32.98 -8.44 19.43
C CYS A 111 33.41 -8.01 20.83
N GLU A 112 32.46 -7.63 21.69
CA GLU A 112 32.71 -7.33 23.10
C GLU A 112 33.20 -8.56 23.87
N GLY A 113 32.57 -9.72 23.68
CA GLY A 113 32.92 -10.96 24.37
C GLY A 113 34.32 -11.47 24.05
N VAL A 114 34.79 -11.32 22.81
CA VAL A 114 36.13 -11.81 22.41
C VAL A 114 37.26 -10.79 22.63
N ALA A 115 36.94 -9.56 23.04
CA ALA A 115 37.89 -8.46 23.13
C ALA A 115 39.11 -8.79 24.01
N SER A 116 38.89 -9.30 25.23
CA SER A 116 39.98 -9.63 26.16
C SER A 116 40.86 -10.77 25.67
N LEU A 117 40.30 -11.73 24.92
CA LEU A 117 41.09 -12.79 24.29
C LEU A 117 41.97 -12.22 23.16
N VAL A 118 41.41 -11.33 22.34
CA VAL A 118 42.17 -10.63 21.30
C VAL A 118 43.32 -9.82 21.91
N GLU A 119 43.08 -9.04 22.96
CA GLU A 119 44.14 -8.29 23.67
C GLU A 119 45.26 -9.20 24.17
N LYS A 120 44.90 -10.33 24.79
CA LYS A 120 45.86 -11.32 25.29
C LYS A 120 46.71 -11.93 24.17
N ILE A 121 46.12 -12.24 23.02
CA ILE A 121 46.82 -12.84 21.87
C ILE A 121 47.77 -11.82 21.23
N THR A 122 47.33 -10.56 21.10
CA THR A 122 48.10 -9.53 20.39
C THR A 122 49.08 -8.76 21.26
N ASN A 123 48.93 -8.84 22.59
CA ASN A 123 49.61 -7.97 23.55
C ASN A 123 49.42 -6.48 23.21
N GLY A 124 48.19 -6.12 22.83
CA GLY A 124 47.81 -4.77 22.41
C GLY A 124 46.48 -4.34 23.04
N ASN A 125 46.02 -3.14 22.74
CA ASN A 125 44.84 -2.54 23.37
C ASN A 125 43.63 -2.56 22.42
N VAL A 126 42.49 -3.09 22.86
CA VAL A 126 41.23 -3.08 22.09
C VAL A 126 40.41 -1.83 22.39
N PHE A 127 39.94 -1.16 21.34
CA PHE A 127 39.10 0.04 21.46
C PHE A 127 37.67 -0.17 20.93
N LEU A 128 37.48 -0.06 19.61
CA LEU A 128 36.18 -0.25 18.98
C LEU A 128 35.85 -1.73 18.81
N ARG A 129 34.59 -2.08 19.12
CA ARG A 129 33.98 -3.41 19.01
C ARG A 129 32.58 -3.23 18.43
N ILE A 130 32.51 -3.10 17.11
CA ILE A 130 31.32 -2.58 16.46
C ILE A 130 31.12 -3.24 15.11
N LEU A 131 29.86 -3.49 14.71
CA LEU A 131 29.57 -3.96 13.36
C LEU A 131 30.03 -2.97 12.28
N SER A 132 30.34 -3.49 11.11
CA SER A 132 30.45 -2.72 9.88
C SER A 132 29.10 -2.66 9.16
N ASN A 133 28.63 -1.46 8.82
CA ASN A 133 27.47 -1.28 7.95
C ASN A 133 27.79 -1.52 6.47
N LEU A 134 29.07 -1.62 6.07
CA LEU A 134 29.42 -2.12 4.75
C LEU A 134 29.19 -3.64 4.72
N THR A 135 27.94 -4.04 4.49
CA THR A 135 27.46 -5.42 4.53
C THR A 135 27.75 -6.20 3.24
N ASP A 136 28.96 -6.06 2.71
CA ASP A 136 29.36 -6.57 1.39
C ASP A 136 29.45 -8.12 1.28
N ARG A 137 29.23 -8.84 2.39
CA ARG A 137 29.06 -10.29 2.44
C ARG A 137 27.59 -10.75 2.32
N ALA A 138 26.64 -9.85 2.52
CA ALA A 138 25.20 -10.06 2.36
C ALA A 138 24.71 -9.35 1.09
N LEU A 139 24.97 -9.94 -0.07
CA LEU A 139 24.69 -9.37 -1.38
C LEU A 139 23.43 -9.97 -1.99
N VAL A 140 22.57 -9.09 -2.51
CA VAL A 140 21.46 -9.47 -3.39
C VAL A 140 21.85 -9.21 -4.83
N ARG A 141 21.52 -10.17 -5.70
CA ARG A 141 21.59 -10.05 -7.16
C ARG A 141 20.18 -10.20 -7.71
N THR A 142 19.73 -9.23 -8.49
CA THR A 142 18.43 -9.26 -9.15
C THR A 142 18.62 -8.99 -10.62
N GLU A 143 17.92 -9.74 -11.47
CA GLU A 143 17.92 -9.53 -12.91
C GLU A 143 16.52 -9.63 -13.53
N CYS A 144 16.34 -8.95 -14.66
CA CYS A 144 15.18 -9.11 -15.53
C CYS A 144 15.58 -8.95 -17.01
N THR A 145 14.78 -9.54 -17.90
CA THR A 145 14.90 -9.38 -19.34
C THR A 145 13.57 -8.88 -19.88
N ILE A 146 13.60 -7.84 -20.73
CA ILE A 146 12.40 -7.20 -21.28
C ILE A 146 12.51 -7.13 -22.80
N PRO A 147 11.65 -7.85 -23.55
CA PRO A 147 11.62 -7.77 -25.00
C PRO A 147 11.27 -6.37 -25.51
N THR A 148 11.89 -5.93 -26.61
CA THR A 148 11.71 -4.56 -27.16
C THR A 148 10.24 -4.27 -27.48
N LYS A 149 9.48 -5.24 -27.97
CA LYS A 149 8.03 -5.14 -28.21
C LYS A 149 7.21 -4.68 -26.99
N MET A 150 7.72 -4.88 -25.77
CA MET A 150 7.06 -4.44 -24.51
C MET A 150 7.55 -3.05 -24.04
N LEU A 151 8.57 -2.49 -24.67
CA LEU A 151 9.14 -1.19 -24.35
C LEU A 151 8.51 -0.06 -25.17
N ALA A 152 8.08 -0.36 -26.40
CA ALA A 152 7.50 0.58 -27.34
C ALA A 152 6.31 1.36 -26.75
N GLY A 153 6.21 2.64 -27.11
CA GLY A 153 5.13 3.50 -26.66
C GLY A 153 5.43 4.98 -26.87
N LYS A 154 4.38 5.79 -26.89
CA LYS A 154 4.48 7.27 -26.96
C LYS A 154 5.34 7.80 -28.11
N GLY A 155 5.29 7.13 -29.26
CA GLY A 155 6.03 7.52 -30.46
C GLY A 155 7.46 6.96 -30.57
N TYR A 156 7.96 6.24 -29.55
CA TYR A 156 9.28 5.60 -29.58
C TYR A 156 9.18 4.11 -29.91
N SER A 157 10.10 3.60 -30.73
CA SER A 157 10.24 2.16 -30.97
C SER A 157 10.77 1.47 -29.71
N GLY A 158 10.59 0.15 -29.61
CA GLY A 158 11.10 -0.60 -28.46
C GLY A 158 12.62 -0.55 -28.35
N GLU A 159 13.29 -0.52 -29.49
CA GLU A 159 14.73 -0.41 -29.67
C GLU A 159 15.24 0.95 -29.20
N ASP A 160 14.57 2.05 -29.57
CA ASP A 160 14.93 3.41 -29.13
C ASP A 160 14.86 3.51 -27.60
N VAL A 161 13.79 2.98 -27.00
CA VAL A 161 13.63 2.96 -25.53
C VAL A 161 14.72 2.12 -24.88
N ARG A 162 15.02 0.93 -25.41
CA ARG A 162 16.11 0.07 -24.90
C ARG A 162 17.44 0.81 -24.93
N ASP A 163 17.81 1.34 -26.09
CA ASP A 163 19.12 1.95 -26.29
C ASP A 163 19.25 3.25 -25.49
N GLY A 164 18.18 4.03 -25.38
CA GLY A 164 18.12 5.18 -24.48
C GLY A 164 18.28 4.81 -23.00
N ILE A 165 17.76 3.66 -22.56
CA ILE A 165 17.95 3.15 -21.19
C ILE A 165 19.42 2.73 -20.96
N ILE A 166 20.01 2.02 -21.92
CA ILE A 166 21.42 1.60 -21.86
C ILE A 166 22.33 2.82 -21.77
N LEU A 167 22.13 3.81 -22.65
CA LEU A 167 22.91 5.04 -22.67
C LEU A 167 22.77 5.84 -21.36
N ALA A 168 21.56 5.91 -20.79
CA ALA A 168 21.33 6.54 -19.49
C ALA A 168 22.06 5.81 -18.34
N ASN A 169 22.18 4.49 -18.41
CA ASN A 169 22.97 3.72 -17.45
C ASN A 169 24.47 3.94 -17.64
N GLU A 170 24.98 3.98 -18.87
CA GLU A 170 26.37 4.29 -19.16
C GLU A 170 26.77 5.67 -18.62
N PHE A 171 25.90 6.68 -18.79
CA PHE A 171 26.10 7.99 -18.17
C PHE A 171 26.21 7.90 -16.64
N ALA A 172 25.34 7.12 -15.99
CA ALA A 172 25.38 6.91 -14.54
C ALA A 172 26.58 6.06 -14.06
N VAL A 173 27.27 5.34 -14.95
CA VAL A 173 28.49 4.59 -14.62
C VAL A 173 29.71 5.50 -14.61
N ILE A 174 29.77 6.49 -15.52
CA ILE A 174 30.96 7.34 -15.69
C ILE A 174 30.92 8.65 -14.90
N ASP A 175 29.73 9.15 -14.55
CA ASP A 175 29.57 10.45 -13.85
C ASP A 175 28.96 10.26 -12.44
N PRO A 176 29.72 10.54 -11.36
CA PRO A 176 29.22 10.47 -9.98
C PRO A 176 27.98 11.33 -9.71
N TYR A 177 27.82 12.49 -10.37
CA TYR A 177 26.64 13.34 -10.20
C TYR A 177 25.38 12.62 -10.68
N ARG A 178 25.47 11.98 -11.85
CA ARG A 178 24.37 11.17 -12.37
C ARG A 178 24.19 9.89 -11.57
N ALA A 179 25.27 9.20 -11.21
CA ALA A 179 25.25 7.99 -10.39
C ALA A 179 24.49 8.21 -9.08
N THR A 180 24.68 9.37 -8.43
CA THR A 180 24.01 9.73 -7.18
C THR A 180 22.50 9.73 -7.38
N THR A 181 22.03 10.42 -8.42
CA THR A 181 20.59 10.50 -8.75
C THR A 181 20.03 9.16 -9.20
N HIS A 182 20.82 8.37 -9.94
CA HIS A 182 20.48 7.03 -10.40
C HIS A 182 20.26 6.06 -9.23
N ASN A 183 21.19 6.04 -8.28
CA ASN A 183 21.12 5.20 -7.10
C ASN A 183 20.02 5.67 -6.13
N LYS A 184 19.83 6.98 -5.95
CA LYS A 184 18.66 7.52 -5.22
C LYS A 184 17.34 6.99 -5.79
N GLY A 185 17.26 6.85 -7.11
CA GLY A 185 16.13 6.22 -7.81
C GLY A 185 15.84 4.81 -7.32
N ILE A 186 16.87 3.97 -7.17
CA ILE A 186 16.79 2.61 -6.63
C ILE A 186 16.27 2.65 -5.18
N MET A 187 16.89 3.49 -4.35
CA MET A 187 16.62 3.55 -2.92
C MET A 187 15.20 4.03 -2.58
N ASN A 188 14.58 4.88 -3.42
CA ASN A 188 13.15 5.22 -3.27
C ASN A 188 12.22 4.00 -3.16
N GLY A 189 12.55 2.91 -3.85
CA GLY A 189 11.79 1.66 -3.78
C GLY A 189 12.20 0.81 -2.58
N ILE A 190 13.51 0.61 -2.40
CA ILE A 190 14.08 -0.24 -1.35
C ILE A 190 13.70 0.29 0.04
N ASP A 191 13.87 1.58 0.29
CA ASP A 191 13.60 2.19 1.60
C ASP A 191 12.11 2.15 1.96
N ALA A 192 11.23 2.25 0.96
CA ALA A 192 9.80 2.13 1.19
C ALA A 192 9.44 0.73 1.71
N VAL A 193 10.08 -0.32 1.17
CA VAL A 193 9.93 -1.69 1.67
C VAL A 193 10.62 -1.86 3.03
N ALA A 194 11.78 -1.24 3.24
CA ALA A 194 12.50 -1.28 4.51
C ALA A 194 11.63 -0.73 5.65
N LEU A 195 11.06 0.46 5.46
CA LEU A 195 10.13 1.06 6.42
C LEU A 195 8.90 0.19 6.66
N ALA A 196 8.26 -0.29 5.60
CA ALA A 196 7.06 -1.11 5.69
C ALA A 196 7.32 -2.41 6.48
N THR A 197 8.53 -2.94 6.40
CA THR A 197 8.93 -4.19 7.06
C THR A 197 9.65 -3.99 8.39
N GLY A 198 9.76 -2.75 8.87
CA GLY A 198 10.40 -2.41 10.14
C GLY A 198 11.93 -2.56 10.15
N ASN A 199 12.57 -2.48 8.98
CA ASN A 199 14.02 -2.56 8.83
C ASN A 199 14.67 -1.17 8.91
N ASP A 200 15.94 -1.13 9.34
CA ASP A 200 16.71 0.11 9.41
C ASP A 200 17.20 0.51 8.01
N TRP A 201 16.51 1.48 7.38
CA TRP A 201 16.92 2.00 6.07
C TRP A 201 18.33 2.62 6.09
N ARG A 202 18.83 3.11 7.23
CA ARG A 202 20.09 3.87 7.29
C ARG A 202 21.27 2.93 7.10
N ALA A 203 21.16 1.74 7.68
CA ALA A 203 22.12 0.66 7.46
C ALA A 203 22.13 0.22 5.98
N ILE A 204 20.96 0.09 5.36
CA ILE A 204 20.84 -0.28 3.95
C ILE A 204 21.44 0.80 3.04
N GLU A 205 21.06 2.06 3.25
CA GLU A 205 21.56 3.22 2.48
C GLU A 205 23.07 3.36 2.57
N SER A 206 23.62 3.33 3.80
CA SER A 206 25.07 3.43 4.00
C SER A 206 25.83 2.29 3.32
N ALA A 207 25.33 1.06 3.40
CA ALA A 207 25.92 -0.09 2.72
C ALA A 207 25.88 0.06 1.19
N ALA A 208 24.71 0.41 0.65
CA ALA A 208 24.47 0.57 -0.78
C ALA A 208 25.39 1.63 -1.38
N HIS A 209 25.45 2.80 -0.76
CA HIS A 209 26.24 3.92 -1.23
C HIS A 209 27.76 3.70 -1.06
N ALA A 210 28.20 3.11 0.06
CA ALA A 210 29.60 2.74 0.23
C ALA A 210 30.04 1.68 -0.79
N TYR A 211 29.18 0.70 -1.08
CA TYR A 211 29.45 -0.31 -2.09
C TYR A 211 29.44 0.26 -3.51
N ALA A 212 28.64 1.29 -3.80
CA ALA A 212 28.68 2.02 -5.07
C ALA A 212 30.03 2.73 -5.31
N SER A 213 30.76 3.07 -4.25
CA SER A 213 32.11 3.66 -4.30
C SER A 213 33.27 2.68 -4.14
N ARG A 214 33.03 1.36 -4.17
CA ARG A 214 34.10 0.35 -3.97
C ARG A 214 35.17 0.31 -5.08
N GLY A 215 34.89 0.95 -6.22
CA GLY A 215 35.79 1.04 -7.36
C GLY A 215 36.69 2.28 -7.28
N THR A 216 37.06 2.80 -8.44
CA THR A 216 37.85 4.05 -8.54
C THR A 216 37.02 5.31 -8.33
N ALA A 217 35.70 5.23 -8.53
CA ALA A 217 34.75 6.31 -8.34
C ALA A 217 33.38 5.76 -7.93
N TYR A 218 32.52 6.66 -7.43
CA TYR A 218 31.12 6.35 -7.13
C TYR A 218 30.33 6.16 -8.43
N ALA A 219 29.70 5.00 -8.60
CA ALA A 219 29.05 4.60 -9.86
C ALA A 219 27.65 3.98 -9.66
N ALA A 220 26.94 3.72 -10.76
CA ALA A 220 25.63 3.07 -10.74
C ALA A 220 25.68 1.65 -10.12
N LEU A 221 24.68 1.33 -9.29
CA LEU A 221 24.50 -0.02 -8.71
C LEU A 221 23.87 -1.03 -9.69
N THR A 222 23.31 -0.55 -10.80
CA THR A 222 22.71 -1.39 -11.84
C THR A 222 23.54 -1.40 -13.11
N ARG A 223 23.37 -2.46 -13.90
CA ARG A 223 23.84 -2.55 -15.29
C ARG A 223 22.66 -2.83 -16.20
N TRP A 224 22.52 -2.02 -17.24
CA TRP A 224 21.55 -2.23 -18.31
C TRP A 224 22.29 -2.47 -19.63
N TYR A 225 21.93 -3.52 -20.36
CA TYR A 225 22.59 -3.88 -21.60
C TYR A 225 21.67 -4.66 -22.53
N LYS A 226 22.10 -4.83 -23.78
CA LYS A 226 21.40 -5.60 -24.81
C LYS A 226 21.91 -7.04 -24.85
N ASN A 227 21.04 -8.04 -24.87
CA ASN A 227 21.42 -9.44 -25.10
C ASN A 227 21.52 -9.78 -26.60
N ASP A 228 21.89 -11.02 -26.92
CA ASP A 228 22.04 -11.49 -28.31
C ASP A 228 20.72 -11.51 -29.10
N HIS A 229 19.58 -11.59 -28.41
CA HIS A 229 18.24 -11.51 -29.00
C HIS A 229 17.75 -10.07 -29.23
N GLY A 230 18.52 -9.07 -28.78
CA GLY A 230 18.15 -7.66 -28.87
C GLY A 230 17.28 -7.17 -27.71
N ASP A 231 17.02 -7.98 -26.69
CA ASP A 231 16.21 -7.59 -25.53
C ASP A 231 17.00 -6.73 -24.54
N LEU A 232 16.28 -5.96 -23.73
CA LEU A 232 16.86 -5.19 -22.62
C LEU A 232 17.07 -6.09 -21.41
N VAL A 233 18.30 -6.18 -20.90
CA VAL A 233 18.63 -6.90 -19.66
C VAL A 233 19.05 -5.92 -18.59
N GLY A 234 18.39 -5.99 -17.43
CA GLY A 234 18.73 -5.21 -16.24
C GLY A 234 19.30 -6.10 -15.14
N LYS A 235 20.38 -5.66 -14.50
CA LYS A 235 20.98 -6.32 -13.34
C LYS A 235 21.21 -5.33 -12.21
N LEU A 236 20.92 -5.74 -10.98
CA LEU A 236 21.24 -5.03 -9.74
C LEU A 236 22.12 -5.92 -8.87
N LYS A 237 23.18 -5.36 -8.29
CA LYS A 237 23.98 -6.02 -7.26
C LYS A 237 24.23 -5.05 -6.11
N ILE A 238 23.68 -5.35 -4.93
CA ILE A 238 23.64 -4.41 -3.80
C ILE A 238 23.78 -5.17 -2.46
N PRO A 239 24.52 -4.63 -1.47
CA PRO A 239 24.46 -5.13 -0.10
C PRO A 239 23.08 -4.90 0.49
N MET A 240 22.51 -5.92 1.12
CA MET A 240 21.14 -5.88 1.63
C MET A 240 21.01 -6.79 2.84
N LYS A 241 21.52 -6.33 4.00
CA LYS A 241 21.21 -7.01 5.25
C LYS A 241 19.93 -6.46 5.86
N VAL A 242 18.92 -7.32 5.93
CA VAL A 242 17.63 -7.06 6.56
C VAL A 242 17.30 -8.16 7.57
N GLY A 243 16.22 -7.97 8.32
CA GLY A 243 15.68 -8.96 9.23
C GLY A 243 14.18 -9.16 9.07
N THR A 244 13.74 -10.38 9.35
CA THR A 244 12.33 -10.78 9.51
C THR A 244 12.00 -11.07 10.97
N VAL A 245 12.98 -10.94 11.88
CA VAL A 245 12.80 -11.01 13.33
C VAL A 245 13.51 -9.85 14.03
N GLY A 246 13.00 -9.44 15.20
CA GLY A 246 13.61 -8.40 16.02
C GLY A 246 12.58 -7.45 16.65
N GLY A 247 13.09 -6.45 17.38
CA GLY A 247 12.28 -5.48 18.13
C GLY A 247 11.16 -4.80 17.33
N PRO A 248 11.39 -4.32 16.08
CA PRO A 248 10.35 -3.65 15.29
C PRO A 248 9.12 -4.51 14.96
N LEU A 249 9.29 -5.82 14.75
CA LEU A 249 8.15 -6.73 14.53
C LEU A 249 7.31 -6.92 15.79
N GLN A 250 7.92 -6.83 16.98
CA GLN A 250 7.23 -6.99 18.26
C GLN A 250 6.57 -5.68 18.72
N SER A 251 7.13 -4.53 18.36
CA SER A 251 6.65 -3.22 18.82
C SER A 251 5.62 -2.57 17.90
N ASN A 252 5.53 -2.98 16.62
CA ASN A 252 4.57 -2.41 15.66
C ASN A 252 3.70 -3.50 14.99
N PRO A 253 2.42 -3.63 15.39
CA PRO A 253 1.51 -4.64 14.82
C PRO A 253 1.32 -4.55 13.30
N THR A 254 1.43 -3.36 12.72
CA THR A 254 1.30 -3.15 11.27
C THR A 254 2.43 -3.83 10.50
N VAL A 255 3.64 -3.86 11.05
CA VAL A 255 4.78 -4.56 10.44
C VAL A 255 4.46 -6.05 10.35
N GLY A 256 3.90 -6.65 11.39
CA GLY A 256 3.48 -8.06 11.37
C GLY A 256 2.44 -8.38 10.29
N ILE A 257 1.49 -7.47 10.03
CA ILE A 257 0.52 -7.62 8.92
C ILE A 257 1.23 -7.53 7.57
N LEU A 258 2.13 -6.58 7.39
CA LEU A 258 2.85 -6.37 6.13
C LEU A 258 3.77 -7.56 5.80
N HIS A 259 4.42 -8.18 6.79
CA HIS A 259 5.16 -9.43 6.60
C HIS A 259 4.26 -10.59 6.17
N ARG A 260 3.03 -10.70 6.70
CA ARG A 260 2.04 -11.70 6.25
C ARG A 260 1.56 -11.46 4.83
N ILE A 261 1.38 -10.20 4.43
CA ILE A 261 1.03 -9.83 3.04
C ILE A 261 2.19 -10.17 2.08
N LEU A 262 3.43 -9.86 2.49
CA LEU A 262 4.63 -10.19 1.72
C LEU A 262 4.85 -11.70 1.63
N ASN A 263 4.48 -12.44 2.67
CA ASN A 263 4.58 -13.90 2.76
C ASN A 263 5.99 -14.44 2.45
N VAL A 264 7.01 -13.75 2.95
CA VAL A 264 8.41 -14.17 2.85
C VAL A 264 8.77 -15.10 4.01
N SER A 265 9.56 -16.12 3.71
CA SER A 265 9.98 -17.17 4.64
C SER A 265 11.30 -16.88 5.35
N SER A 266 12.12 -15.97 4.81
CA SER A 266 13.46 -15.66 5.33
C SER A 266 13.86 -14.20 5.08
N ALA A 267 14.85 -13.71 5.82
CA ALA A 267 15.43 -12.39 5.59
C ALA A 267 16.15 -12.28 4.23
N THR A 268 16.71 -13.37 3.72
CA THR A 268 17.31 -13.41 2.36
C THR A 268 16.24 -13.27 1.29
N GLU A 269 15.08 -13.92 1.44
CA GLU A 269 13.95 -13.75 0.52
C GLU A 269 13.40 -12.31 0.56
N LEU A 270 13.31 -11.71 1.75
CA LEU A 270 12.95 -10.29 1.88
C LEU A 270 13.95 -9.39 1.13
N ALA A 271 15.25 -9.66 1.28
CA ALA A 271 16.30 -8.93 0.59
C ALA A 271 16.18 -9.06 -0.95
N GLU A 272 15.81 -10.24 -1.45
CA GLU A 272 15.56 -10.52 -2.87
C GLU A 272 14.36 -9.75 -3.43
N VAL A 273 13.28 -9.66 -2.65
CA VAL A 273 12.11 -8.82 -2.97
C VAL A 273 12.51 -7.34 -3.03
N MET A 274 13.31 -6.86 -2.07
CA MET A 274 13.81 -5.49 -2.07
C MET A 274 14.71 -5.21 -3.27
N GLY A 275 15.56 -6.16 -3.68
CA GLY A 275 16.34 -6.08 -4.90
C GLY A 275 15.47 -5.95 -6.16
N ALA A 276 14.40 -6.75 -6.27
CA ALA A 276 13.42 -6.66 -7.35
C ALA A 276 12.72 -5.29 -7.40
N VAL A 277 12.30 -4.78 -6.24
CA VAL A 277 11.68 -3.44 -6.13
C VAL A 277 12.67 -2.33 -6.53
N GLY A 278 13.93 -2.43 -6.08
CA GLY A 278 14.98 -1.48 -6.45
C GLY A 278 15.25 -1.44 -7.96
N LEU A 279 15.37 -2.61 -8.59
CA LEU A 279 15.58 -2.71 -10.04
C LEU A 279 14.35 -2.23 -10.83
N ALA A 280 13.14 -2.56 -10.38
CA ALA A 280 11.88 -2.08 -10.97
C ALA A 280 11.77 -0.55 -10.91
N GLN A 281 12.14 0.04 -9.77
CA GLN A 281 12.11 1.49 -9.60
C GLN A 281 13.12 2.19 -10.49
N ASN A 282 14.33 1.63 -10.59
CA ASN A 282 15.36 2.14 -11.49
C ASN A 282 14.90 2.10 -12.95
N PHE A 283 14.36 0.96 -13.41
CA PHE A 283 13.82 0.79 -14.75
C PHE A 283 12.77 1.85 -15.09
N SER A 284 11.83 2.12 -14.18
CA SER A 284 10.81 3.14 -14.43
C SER A 284 11.37 4.55 -14.50
N ALA A 285 12.34 4.88 -13.65
CA ALA A 285 12.96 6.19 -13.63
C ALA A 285 13.76 6.47 -14.93
N ILE A 286 14.58 5.52 -15.35
CA ILE A 286 15.39 5.65 -16.57
C ILE A 286 14.53 5.56 -17.82
N LYS A 287 13.52 4.67 -17.88
CA LYS A 287 12.57 4.61 -18.99
C LYS A 287 11.87 5.95 -19.20
N ALA A 288 11.41 6.59 -18.13
CA ALA A 288 10.81 7.92 -18.23
C ALA A 288 11.80 8.94 -18.80
N LEU A 289 13.02 9.02 -18.25
CA LEU A 289 14.06 9.94 -18.71
C LEU A 289 14.47 9.75 -20.18
N SER A 290 14.45 8.51 -20.67
CA SER A 290 14.87 8.17 -22.04
C SER A 290 13.78 8.37 -23.09
N THR A 291 12.51 8.55 -22.70
CA THR A 291 11.40 8.77 -23.65
C THR A 291 10.81 10.16 -23.55
N GLU A 292 10.33 10.54 -22.37
CA GLU A 292 9.64 11.81 -22.15
C GLU A 292 10.26 12.41 -20.90
N GLY A 293 11.08 13.45 -21.04
CA GLY A 293 11.67 14.14 -19.90
C GLY A 293 10.66 14.30 -18.76
N ILE A 294 11.09 14.03 -17.53
CA ILE A 294 10.25 13.85 -16.32
C ILE A 294 9.17 14.95 -16.14
N GLN A 295 9.41 16.14 -16.68
CA GLN A 295 8.58 17.33 -16.51
C GLN A 295 7.11 17.09 -16.90
N GLN A 296 6.75 16.51 -18.05
CA GLN A 296 5.32 16.40 -18.42
C GLN A 296 4.49 15.55 -17.45
N GLY A 297 4.97 14.38 -17.04
CA GLY A 297 4.26 13.52 -16.08
C GLY A 297 4.31 14.02 -14.64
N HIS A 298 5.41 14.67 -14.25
CA HIS A 298 5.56 15.26 -12.91
C HIS A 298 4.79 16.57 -12.77
N MET A 299 4.61 17.33 -13.85
CA MET A 299 3.81 18.55 -13.90
C MET A 299 2.34 18.27 -13.59
N THR A 300 1.75 17.19 -14.11
CA THR A 300 0.36 16.83 -13.79
C THR A 300 0.20 16.48 -12.29
N LEU A 301 1.15 15.74 -11.73
CA LEU A 301 1.16 15.42 -10.29
C LEU A 301 1.45 16.65 -9.41
N HIS A 302 2.35 17.53 -9.84
CA HIS A 302 2.68 18.76 -9.14
C HIS A 302 1.52 19.75 -9.19
N ALA A 303 0.87 19.91 -10.34
CA ALA A 303 -0.34 20.71 -10.53
C ALA A 303 -1.46 20.23 -9.61
N ARG A 304 -1.63 18.91 -9.47
CA ARG A 304 -2.57 18.30 -8.51
C ARG A 304 -2.27 18.69 -7.06
N THR A 305 -1.02 18.62 -6.61
CA THR A 305 -0.64 19.04 -5.25
C THR A 305 -0.82 20.55 -5.05
N VAL A 306 -0.47 21.36 -6.05
CA VAL A 306 -0.59 22.82 -6.01
C VAL A 306 -2.07 23.25 -6.00
N ALA A 307 -2.94 22.58 -6.76
CA ALA A 307 -4.38 22.79 -6.72
C ALA A 307 -4.98 22.48 -5.34
N MET A 308 -4.56 21.37 -4.71
CA MET A 308 -4.96 21.06 -3.32
C MET A 308 -4.51 22.14 -2.33
N ALA A 309 -3.24 22.57 -2.42
CA ALA A 309 -2.68 23.60 -1.54
C ALA A 309 -3.36 24.98 -1.72
N ALA A 310 -3.91 25.25 -2.91
CA ALA A 310 -4.70 26.45 -3.19
C ALA A 310 -6.15 26.36 -2.69
N GLY A 311 -6.57 25.23 -2.11
CA GLY A 311 -7.92 25.02 -1.60
C GLY A 311 -8.96 24.74 -2.69
N ALA A 312 -8.54 24.18 -3.83
CA ALA A 312 -9.47 23.70 -4.84
C ALA A 312 -10.37 22.61 -4.24
N THR A 313 -11.69 22.84 -4.27
CA THR A 313 -12.68 21.86 -3.83
C THR A 313 -12.85 20.76 -4.89
N PRO A 314 -13.35 19.56 -4.55
CA PRO A 314 -13.49 18.46 -5.50
C PRO A 314 -14.23 18.85 -6.79
N GLU A 315 -15.16 19.79 -6.73
CA GLU A 315 -16.00 20.23 -7.86
C GLU A 315 -15.26 21.08 -8.89
N ILE A 316 -14.19 21.76 -8.48
CA ILE A 316 -13.35 22.60 -9.36
C ILE A 316 -11.94 22.01 -9.52
N TYR A 317 -11.64 20.89 -8.87
CA TYR A 317 -10.28 20.36 -8.75
C TYR A 317 -9.66 20.04 -10.11
N ASP A 318 -10.33 19.24 -10.93
CA ASP A 318 -9.81 18.85 -12.24
C ASP A 318 -9.73 20.05 -13.19
N GLU A 319 -10.70 20.97 -13.12
CA GLU A 319 -10.70 22.20 -13.91
C GLU A 319 -9.57 23.17 -13.52
N VAL A 320 -9.26 23.27 -12.22
CA VAL A 320 -8.11 24.02 -11.71
C VAL A 320 -6.79 23.38 -12.16
N VAL A 321 -6.69 22.04 -12.12
CA VAL A 321 -5.50 21.31 -12.57
C VAL A 321 -5.28 21.50 -14.08
N ASP A 322 -6.33 21.40 -14.88
CA ASP A 322 -6.26 21.56 -16.33
C ASP A 322 -5.88 22.99 -16.72
N GLN A 323 -6.46 24.01 -16.06
CA GLN A 323 -6.09 25.41 -16.27
C GLN A 323 -4.67 25.74 -15.77
N LEU A 324 -4.20 25.10 -14.68
CA LEU A 324 -2.81 25.21 -14.21
C LEU A 324 -1.83 24.62 -15.22
N ILE A 325 -2.13 23.46 -15.80
CA ILE A 325 -1.28 22.83 -16.81
C ILE A 325 -1.31 23.65 -18.09
N GLY A 326 -2.50 24.09 -18.54
CA GLY A 326 -2.68 24.91 -19.73
C GLY A 326 -2.05 26.29 -19.64
N SER A 327 -1.93 26.87 -18.43
CA SER A 327 -1.26 28.17 -18.23
C SER A 327 0.27 28.08 -18.26
N GLY A 328 0.85 26.89 -18.10
CA GLY A 328 2.31 26.71 -17.95
C GLY A 328 2.88 27.20 -16.61
N GLU A 329 2.06 27.84 -15.75
CA GLU A 329 2.46 28.45 -14.49
C GLU A 329 1.91 27.68 -13.28
N ILE A 330 2.59 26.60 -12.90
CA ILE A 330 2.19 25.74 -11.78
C ILE A 330 2.69 26.35 -10.45
N LYS A 331 2.02 27.42 -9.99
CA LYS A 331 2.30 28.11 -8.72
C LYS A 331 1.04 28.24 -7.87
N VAL A 332 1.20 28.23 -6.54
CA VAL A 332 0.06 28.30 -5.59
C VAL A 332 -0.74 29.58 -5.76
N TRP A 333 -0.10 30.72 -6.05
CA TRP A 333 -0.80 31.98 -6.29
C TRP A 333 -1.67 31.91 -7.56
N LYS A 334 -1.17 31.30 -8.65
CA LYS A 334 -1.91 31.12 -9.89
C LYS A 334 -3.09 30.16 -9.72
N ALA A 335 -2.86 29.09 -8.95
CA ALA A 335 -3.92 28.17 -8.56
C ALA A 335 -5.03 28.85 -7.73
N LYS A 336 -4.68 29.76 -6.81
CA LYS A 336 -5.64 30.55 -6.04
C LYS A 336 -6.45 31.49 -6.93
N GLU A 337 -5.80 32.17 -7.89
CA GLU A 337 -6.46 33.03 -8.89
C GLU A 337 -7.50 32.24 -9.70
N ILE A 338 -7.12 31.04 -10.18
CA ILE A 338 -8.03 30.14 -10.92
C ILE A 338 -9.19 29.68 -10.02
N VAL A 339 -8.91 29.32 -8.76
CA VAL A 339 -9.94 28.94 -7.77
C VAL A 339 -10.92 30.09 -7.50
N GLU A 340 -10.44 31.32 -7.34
CA GLU A 340 -11.28 32.51 -7.12
C GLU A 340 -12.09 32.88 -8.36
N SER A 341 -11.52 32.75 -9.56
CA SER A 341 -12.24 32.92 -10.83
C SER A 341 -13.38 31.91 -10.99
N LEU A 342 -13.13 30.64 -10.65
CA LEU A 342 -14.14 29.58 -10.72
C LEU A 342 -15.19 29.69 -9.62
N ARG A 343 -14.83 30.22 -8.43
CA ARG A 343 -15.76 30.52 -7.33
C ARG A 343 -16.64 31.73 -7.63
N SER A 344 -16.07 32.82 -8.16
CA SER A 344 -16.81 34.04 -8.48
C SER A 344 -17.84 33.86 -9.60
N ARG A 345 -17.60 32.92 -10.53
CA ARG A 345 -18.63 32.48 -11.50
C ARG A 345 -19.79 31.70 -10.89
N LYS A 346 -19.67 31.19 -9.65
CA LYS A 346 -20.64 30.27 -9.03
C LYS A 346 -21.31 30.78 -7.74
N SER A 347 -20.99 31.96 -7.19
CA SER A 347 -21.61 32.43 -5.94
C SER A 347 -22.00 33.92 -5.92
N ALA A 348 -23.30 34.20 -5.87
CA ALA A 348 -23.89 35.30 -5.09
C ALA A 348 -24.35 34.73 -3.72
N PRO A 349 -24.38 35.52 -2.62
CA PRO A 349 -24.04 35.00 -1.30
C PRO A 349 -25.23 34.49 -0.46
N ALA A 350 -25.01 33.38 0.26
CA ALA A 350 -25.81 32.96 1.41
C ALA A 350 -24.96 33.03 2.70
N ALA A 351 -25.60 33.49 3.78
CA ALA A 351 -24.96 33.90 5.03
C ALA A 351 -24.56 32.73 5.94
N LYS A 352 -23.50 32.95 6.73
CA LYS A 352 -23.00 32.04 7.77
C LYS A 352 -23.97 32.00 8.95
N ALA A 353 -24.30 30.79 9.42
CA ALA A 353 -24.85 30.58 10.75
C ALA A 353 -24.08 29.48 11.49
N SER A 354 -23.76 29.80 12.74
CA SER A 354 -23.00 29.07 13.74
C SER A 354 -23.75 27.87 14.32
N ALA A 355 -23.03 26.77 14.59
CA ALA A 355 -23.54 25.62 15.31
C ALA A 355 -23.57 25.84 16.84
N PRO A 356 -24.61 25.36 17.53
CA PRO A 356 -24.51 24.94 18.91
C PRO A 356 -24.59 23.41 19.03
N GLU A 357 -23.66 22.85 19.81
CA GLU A 357 -23.71 21.48 20.31
C GLU A 357 -24.85 21.33 21.34
N LYS A 358 -25.65 20.25 21.26
CA LYS A 358 -26.30 19.61 22.41
C LYS A 358 -27.00 18.27 22.06
N GLU A 359 -26.80 17.32 22.95
CA GLU A 359 -27.58 16.10 23.26
C GLU A 359 -27.88 15.09 22.13
N THR A 360 -27.23 13.93 22.25
CA THR A 360 -27.36 12.74 21.39
C THR A 360 -28.71 12.05 21.54
N GLN A 361 -29.75 12.59 20.90
CA GLN A 361 -30.84 11.75 20.40
C GLN A 361 -30.25 10.74 19.39
N LYS A 362 -30.54 9.44 19.56
CA LYS A 362 -30.15 8.41 18.58
C LYS A 362 -30.88 8.67 17.26
N LEU A 363 -30.23 9.36 16.33
CA LEU A 363 -30.77 9.60 15.00
C LEU A 363 -31.01 8.28 14.26
N PRO A 364 -32.12 8.16 13.52
CA PRO A 364 -32.38 7.04 12.62
C PRO A 364 -31.19 6.80 11.67
N ALA A 365 -30.83 5.52 11.50
CA ALA A 365 -29.62 5.14 10.78
C ALA A 365 -29.86 3.98 9.80
N GLY A 366 -29.10 3.98 8.71
CA GLY A 366 -28.89 2.84 7.83
C GLY A 366 -27.49 2.27 8.03
N PHE A 367 -27.38 0.94 8.00
CA PHE A 367 -26.11 0.24 8.08
C PHE A 367 -25.42 0.23 6.71
N GLY A 368 -24.10 0.28 6.70
CA GLY A 368 -23.31 -0.01 5.50
C GLY A 368 -23.10 -1.52 5.39
N LYS A 369 -22.35 -1.94 4.37
CA LYS A 369 -22.00 -3.35 4.18
C LYS A 369 -20.54 -3.54 3.86
N ILE A 370 -20.05 -4.72 4.21
CA ILE A 370 -18.91 -5.37 3.56
C ILE A 370 -19.35 -6.75 3.09
N ILE A 371 -18.94 -7.15 1.88
CA ILE A 371 -19.12 -8.51 1.39
C ILE A 371 -17.80 -9.23 1.59
N LEU A 372 -17.82 -10.30 2.38
CA LEU A 372 -16.62 -11.12 2.63
C LEU A 372 -16.43 -12.16 1.52
N PHE A 373 -17.53 -12.78 1.08
CA PHE A 373 -17.53 -13.82 0.04
C PHE A 373 -18.78 -13.74 -0.83
N GLY A 374 -18.64 -14.12 -2.11
CA GLY A 374 -19.77 -14.19 -3.05
C GLY A 374 -20.12 -12.87 -3.76
N GLU A 375 -19.22 -11.88 -3.75
CA GLU A 375 -19.42 -10.62 -4.45
C GLU A 375 -19.66 -10.84 -5.95
N HIS A 376 -20.57 -10.07 -6.55
CA HIS A 376 -21.03 -10.16 -7.95
C HIS A 376 -21.73 -11.47 -8.36
N ALA A 377 -21.39 -12.63 -7.79
CA ALA A 377 -22.09 -13.90 -7.98
C ALA A 377 -23.51 -13.89 -7.38
N ALA A 378 -23.76 -12.98 -6.43
CA ALA A 378 -25.06 -12.72 -5.81
C ALA A 378 -26.21 -12.53 -6.82
N VAL A 379 -25.94 -11.78 -7.90
CA VAL A 379 -26.93 -11.44 -8.94
C VAL A 379 -27.36 -12.70 -9.72
N TYR A 380 -26.46 -13.68 -9.79
CA TYR A 380 -26.64 -14.97 -10.47
C TYR A 380 -27.12 -16.08 -9.51
N GLY A 381 -27.65 -15.72 -8.34
CA GLY A 381 -28.26 -16.67 -7.40
C GLY A 381 -27.28 -17.45 -6.53
N SER A 382 -26.01 -17.04 -6.44
CA SER A 382 -25.04 -17.63 -5.51
C SER A 382 -25.19 -17.08 -4.09
N HIS A 383 -24.69 -17.83 -3.10
CA HIS A 383 -24.64 -17.38 -1.71
C HIS A 383 -23.64 -16.24 -1.51
N VAL A 384 -23.99 -15.30 -0.64
CA VAL A 384 -23.18 -14.14 -0.23
C VAL A 384 -23.06 -14.12 1.27
N MET A 385 -21.85 -13.96 1.78
CA MET A 385 -21.60 -13.71 3.20
C MET A 385 -21.25 -12.24 3.39
N ALA A 386 -22.09 -11.51 4.11
CA ALA A 386 -21.96 -10.07 4.28
C ALA A 386 -22.09 -9.66 5.75
N ALA A 387 -21.29 -8.65 6.14
CA ALA A 387 -21.31 -8.07 7.47
C ALA A 387 -21.69 -6.59 7.42
N PRO A 388 -22.35 -6.08 8.48
CA PRO A 388 -22.77 -4.69 8.55
C PRO A 388 -21.61 -3.76 8.91
N ILE A 389 -21.65 -2.53 8.39
CA ILE A 389 -20.90 -1.40 8.93
C ILE A 389 -21.87 -0.57 9.80
N PRO A 390 -21.67 -0.50 11.12
CA PRO A 390 -22.55 0.26 12.00
C PRO A 390 -22.60 1.74 11.63
N ILE A 391 -23.79 2.34 11.71
CA ILE A 391 -24.02 3.80 11.62
C ILE A 391 -23.37 4.40 10.36
N ALA A 392 -23.58 3.78 9.21
CA ALA A 392 -22.96 4.28 7.97
C ALA A 392 -23.57 5.61 7.52
N ILE A 393 -24.89 5.76 7.64
CA ILE A 393 -25.61 6.98 7.31
C ILE A 393 -26.69 7.21 8.36
N GLN A 394 -26.81 8.45 8.84
CA GLN A 394 -27.90 8.90 9.68
C GLN A 394 -28.71 9.97 8.96
N ALA A 395 -30.00 10.08 9.30
CA ALA A 395 -30.86 11.12 8.77
C ALA A 395 -31.71 11.76 9.86
N LYS A 396 -32.00 13.04 9.70
CA LYS A 396 -32.89 13.83 10.54
C LYS A 396 -33.92 14.51 9.65
N VAL A 397 -35.16 14.55 10.10
CA VAL A 397 -36.25 15.26 9.41
C VAL A 397 -36.76 16.37 10.32
N GLU A 398 -36.96 17.55 9.77
CA GLU A 398 -37.55 18.71 10.45
C GLU A 398 -38.67 19.29 9.57
N ASN A 399 -39.71 19.85 10.19
CA ASN A 399 -40.75 20.55 9.42
C ASN A 399 -40.21 21.89 8.89
N MET A 400 -40.65 22.27 7.70
CA MET A 400 -40.34 23.58 7.10
C MET A 400 -41.61 24.31 6.66
N GLU A 401 -41.48 25.60 6.37
CA GLU A 401 -42.58 26.42 5.85
C GLU A 401 -42.89 26.11 4.38
N GLU A 402 -41.87 25.81 3.56
CA GLU A 402 -42.07 25.62 2.12
C GLU A 402 -41.09 24.60 1.50
N GLY A 403 -41.64 23.63 0.77
CA GLY A 403 -40.90 22.66 -0.05
C GLY A 403 -40.21 21.53 0.72
N VAL A 404 -39.55 20.63 -0.02
CA VAL A 404 -38.69 19.58 0.53
C VAL A 404 -37.24 19.94 0.27
N HIS A 405 -36.45 20.10 1.33
CA HIS A 405 -35.04 20.49 1.27
C HIS A 405 -34.17 19.30 1.66
N LEU A 406 -33.25 18.91 0.78
CA LEU A 406 -32.29 17.84 1.06
C LEU A 406 -30.92 18.45 1.34
N VAL A 407 -30.37 18.18 2.53
CA VAL A 407 -29.08 18.73 2.97
C VAL A 407 -28.12 17.61 3.34
N ILE A 408 -26.97 17.56 2.67
CA ILE A 408 -25.86 16.65 2.97
C ILE A 408 -24.58 17.47 3.12
N PRO A 409 -24.32 18.05 4.31
CA PRO A 409 -23.24 19.01 4.50
C PRO A 409 -21.87 18.45 4.10
N ARG A 410 -21.62 17.18 4.45
CA ARG A 410 -20.33 16.50 4.22
C ARG A 410 -20.05 16.19 2.74
N TRP A 411 -21.08 16.19 1.89
CA TRP A 411 -20.97 15.99 0.45
C TRP A 411 -21.26 17.28 -0.34
N GLY A 412 -21.42 18.42 0.34
CA GLY A 412 -21.67 19.71 -0.28
C GLY A 412 -23.01 19.82 -1.03
N VAL A 413 -24.00 18.99 -0.68
CA VAL A 413 -25.32 18.99 -1.32
C VAL A 413 -26.28 19.80 -0.47
N GLU A 414 -26.83 20.87 -1.02
CA GLU A 414 -27.95 21.63 -0.45
C GLU A 414 -28.88 22.02 -1.61
N GLU A 415 -29.95 21.26 -1.80
CA GLU A 415 -30.87 21.48 -2.92
C GLU A 415 -32.34 21.36 -2.49
N ARG A 416 -33.16 22.25 -3.04
CA ARG A 416 -34.62 22.21 -2.91
C ARG A 416 -35.20 21.30 -3.99
N LEU A 417 -35.91 20.26 -3.58
CA LEU A 417 -36.49 19.27 -4.48
C LEU A 417 -37.65 19.92 -5.25
N ARG A 418 -37.54 19.95 -6.59
CA ARG A 418 -38.63 20.34 -7.51
C ARG A 418 -39.17 19.06 -8.14
N ILE A 419 -40.43 18.75 -7.89
CA ILE A 419 -41.09 17.45 -8.17
C ILE A 419 -41.26 17.16 -9.69
N GLU A 420 -40.84 18.05 -10.61
CA GLU A 420 -41.16 17.94 -12.05
C GLU A 420 -39.97 18.10 -13.02
N MET A 421 -38.72 17.99 -12.55
CA MET A 421 -37.53 18.01 -13.43
C MET A 421 -36.74 16.70 -13.36
N LYS A 422 -36.23 16.22 -14.51
CA LYS A 422 -35.21 15.16 -14.55
C LYS A 422 -33.99 15.61 -13.77
N HIS A 423 -33.82 15.07 -12.57
CA HIS A 423 -32.73 15.43 -11.68
C HIS A 423 -31.41 14.81 -12.12
N LYS A 424 -30.31 15.56 -11.96
CA LYS A 424 -28.96 15.15 -12.41
C LYS A 424 -28.37 14.00 -11.57
N TYR A 425 -29.01 13.63 -10.46
CA TYR A 425 -28.52 12.64 -9.50
C TYR A 425 -29.61 11.63 -9.09
N SER A 426 -29.25 10.34 -9.04
CA SER A 426 -30.15 9.22 -8.72
C SER A 426 -30.75 9.23 -7.30
N ILE A 427 -30.19 10.04 -6.41
CA ILE A 427 -30.67 10.26 -5.04
C ILE A 427 -32.07 10.92 -5.02
N TYR A 428 -32.36 11.80 -5.98
CA TYR A 428 -33.64 12.52 -6.02
C TYR A 428 -34.78 11.61 -6.48
N GLU A 429 -34.53 10.75 -7.47
CA GLU A 429 -35.50 9.74 -7.93
C GLU A 429 -35.86 8.77 -6.81
N SER A 430 -34.86 8.36 -6.02
CA SER A 430 -35.03 7.52 -4.83
C SER A 430 -35.89 8.22 -3.77
N LEU A 431 -35.60 9.49 -3.47
CA LEU A 431 -36.33 10.27 -2.49
C LEU A 431 -37.78 10.53 -2.92
N GLU A 432 -38.00 10.84 -4.19
CA GLU A 432 -39.35 11.03 -4.75
C GLU A 432 -40.19 9.76 -4.64
N LEU A 433 -39.63 8.59 -4.99
CA LEU A 433 -40.30 7.30 -4.80
C LEU A 433 -40.69 7.08 -3.33
N ILE A 434 -39.76 7.34 -2.40
CA ILE A 434 -39.99 7.18 -0.96
C ILE A 434 -41.14 8.09 -0.50
N LEU A 435 -41.11 9.38 -0.85
CA LEU A 435 -42.13 10.34 -0.45
C LEU A 435 -43.50 10.00 -1.03
N ASN A 436 -43.56 9.62 -2.32
CA ASN A 436 -44.80 9.22 -2.98
C ASN A 436 -45.40 7.96 -2.35
N THR A 437 -44.57 6.96 -2.07
CA THR A 437 -45.03 5.68 -1.48
C THR A 437 -45.54 5.88 -0.06
N LEU A 438 -44.93 6.81 0.70
CA LEU A 438 -45.35 7.13 2.07
C LEU A 438 -46.48 8.19 2.14
N GLY A 439 -46.94 8.72 1.01
CA GLY A 439 -48.00 9.75 0.98
C GLY A 439 -47.57 11.12 1.52
N LEU A 440 -46.28 11.46 1.43
CA LEU A 440 -45.67 12.67 2.01
C LEU A 440 -45.35 13.76 0.98
N GLN A 441 -45.77 13.62 -0.27
CA GLN A 441 -45.45 14.51 -1.39
C GLN A 441 -45.92 15.96 -1.21
N GLN A 442 -46.97 16.20 -0.42
CA GLN A 442 -47.50 17.56 -0.14
C GLN A 442 -46.95 18.16 1.17
N ARG A 443 -46.02 17.48 1.85
CA ARG A 443 -45.46 17.95 3.12
C ARG A 443 -44.21 18.81 2.87
N HIS A 444 -43.99 19.77 3.76
CA HIS A 444 -42.82 20.64 3.72
C HIS A 444 -41.83 20.25 4.82
N MET A 445 -40.60 19.91 4.44
CA MET A 445 -39.63 19.33 5.35
C MET A 445 -38.19 19.57 4.93
N ARG A 446 -37.28 19.57 5.91
CA ARG A 446 -35.84 19.50 5.75
C ARG A 446 -35.39 18.08 6.08
N ILE A 447 -34.70 17.42 5.17
CA ILE A 447 -34.07 16.11 5.36
C ILE A 447 -32.57 16.33 5.40
N GLU A 448 -31.99 16.23 6.59
CA GLU A 448 -30.55 16.41 6.82
C GLU A 448 -29.87 15.04 6.99
N ILE A 449 -28.80 14.80 6.22
CA ILE A 449 -28.10 13.52 6.14
C ILE A 449 -26.68 13.66 6.67
N PHE A 450 -26.29 12.73 7.54
CA PHE A 450 -24.98 12.63 8.15
C PHE A 450 -24.29 11.34 7.68
N PRO A 451 -23.48 11.38 6.61
CA PRO A 451 -22.76 10.22 6.13
C PRO A 451 -21.46 10.02 6.93
N HIS A 452 -21.24 8.79 7.42
CA HIS A 452 -20.03 8.36 8.12
C HIS A 452 -19.12 7.47 7.27
N ILE A 453 -19.58 7.09 6.07
CA ILE A 453 -18.81 6.38 5.06
C ILE A 453 -18.52 7.26 3.84
N PRO A 454 -17.38 7.05 3.14
CA PRO A 454 -17.06 7.78 1.91
C PRO A 454 -17.98 7.39 0.75
N ARG A 455 -18.18 8.33 -0.18
CA ARG A 455 -19.06 8.17 -1.36
C ARG A 455 -18.47 7.19 -2.37
N ALA A 456 -19.33 6.40 -3.02
CA ALA A 456 -18.99 5.58 -4.21
C ALA A 456 -17.85 4.54 -4.03
N MET A 457 -17.72 3.95 -2.85
CA MET A 457 -16.67 2.95 -2.51
C MET A 457 -17.18 1.51 -2.31
N GLY A 458 -18.39 1.17 -2.78
CA GLY A 458 -18.94 -0.19 -2.65
C GLY A 458 -19.45 -0.59 -1.25
N LEU A 459 -19.43 0.34 -0.28
CA LEU A 459 -19.83 0.11 1.12
C LEU A 459 -21.36 0.13 1.38
N GLY A 460 -22.18 0.07 0.34
CA GLY A 460 -23.65 0.08 0.45
C GLY A 460 -24.27 1.45 0.77
N GLY A 461 -23.59 2.55 0.44
CA GLY A 461 -24.06 3.91 0.80
C GLY A 461 -25.42 4.32 0.21
N SER A 462 -25.79 3.83 -0.98
CA SER A 462 -27.11 4.13 -1.58
C SER A 462 -28.25 3.53 -0.78
N ALA A 463 -28.20 2.21 -0.54
CA ALA A 463 -29.19 1.52 0.29
C ALA A 463 -29.21 2.03 1.74
N ALA A 464 -28.04 2.28 2.34
CA ALA A 464 -27.94 2.86 3.68
C ALA A 464 -28.63 4.22 3.78
N LEU A 465 -28.52 5.03 2.73
CA LEU A 465 -29.15 6.33 2.66
C LEU A 465 -30.67 6.21 2.57
N ALA A 466 -31.18 5.37 1.66
CA ALA A 466 -32.61 5.13 1.54
C ALA A 466 -33.22 4.67 2.87
N VAL A 467 -32.59 3.69 3.54
CA VAL A 467 -33.05 3.18 4.85
C VAL A 467 -33.02 4.29 5.91
N ALA A 468 -31.96 5.10 5.98
CA ALA A 468 -31.88 6.20 6.94
C ALA A 468 -33.01 7.22 6.74
N ILE A 469 -33.28 7.62 5.50
CA ILE A 469 -34.35 8.55 5.14
C ILE A 469 -35.72 7.95 5.50
N ILE A 470 -36.01 6.71 5.09
CA ILE A 470 -37.30 6.04 5.36
C ILE A 470 -37.55 5.97 6.86
N ARG A 471 -36.54 5.55 7.65
CA ARG A 471 -36.66 5.49 9.12
C ARG A 471 -36.83 6.87 9.74
N ALA A 472 -36.16 7.90 9.21
CA ALA A 472 -36.31 9.26 9.71
C ALA A 472 -37.69 9.85 9.41
N LEU A 473 -38.23 9.61 8.22
CA LEU A 473 -39.60 9.98 7.85
C LEU A 473 -40.63 9.23 8.71
N SER A 474 -40.45 7.92 8.90
CA SER A 474 -41.32 7.11 9.75
C SER A 474 -41.33 7.58 11.20
N ALA A 475 -40.16 7.91 11.75
CA ALA A 475 -40.04 8.42 13.12
C ALA A 475 -40.67 9.80 13.26
N HIS A 476 -40.44 10.70 12.31
CA HIS A 476 -40.94 12.08 12.35
C HIS A 476 -42.45 12.17 12.16
N TYR A 477 -43.00 11.43 11.19
CA TYR A 477 -44.43 11.41 10.88
C TYR A 477 -45.21 10.30 11.60
N LYS A 478 -44.55 9.52 12.47
CA LYS A 478 -45.15 8.41 13.25
C LYS A 478 -45.91 7.42 12.36
N LEU A 479 -45.23 6.94 11.32
CA LEU A 479 -45.80 6.01 10.34
C LEU A 479 -45.72 4.54 10.77
N ASP A 480 -45.02 4.25 11.88
CA ASP A 480 -44.85 2.91 12.48
C ASP A 480 -44.45 1.81 11.48
N LEU A 481 -43.55 2.14 10.53
CA LEU A 481 -43.07 1.18 9.55
C LEU A 481 -42.24 0.07 10.21
N SER A 482 -42.58 -1.17 9.89
CA SER A 482 -41.77 -2.35 10.23
C SER A 482 -40.47 -2.39 9.40
N ASP A 483 -39.45 -3.08 9.90
CA ASP A 483 -38.20 -3.29 9.15
C ASP A 483 -38.44 -3.98 7.79
N GLU A 484 -39.46 -4.83 7.68
CA GLU A 484 -39.83 -5.45 6.40
C GLU A 484 -40.33 -4.42 5.38
N GLN A 485 -41.17 -3.48 5.80
CA GLN A 485 -41.65 -2.38 4.95
C GLN A 485 -40.51 -1.41 4.59
N VAL A 486 -39.61 -1.12 5.53
CA VAL A 486 -38.41 -0.31 5.28
C VAL A 486 -37.52 -1.00 4.24
N ASN A 487 -37.31 -2.31 4.37
CA ASN A 487 -36.48 -3.09 3.46
C ASN A 487 -37.08 -3.18 2.05
N ASP A 488 -38.39 -3.39 1.93
CA ASP A 488 -39.09 -3.44 0.64
C ASP A 488 -39.03 -2.09 -0.09
N LEU A 489 -39.26 -0.99 0.63
CA LEU A 489 -39.18 0.35 0.04
C LEU A 489 -37.74 0.71 -0.38
N ALA A 490 -36.75 0.34 0.44
CA ALA A 490 -35.34 0.50 0.09
C ALA A 490 -34.95 -0.39 -1.12
N TYR A 491 -35.49 -1.60 -1.23
CA TYR A 491 -35.27 -2.48 -2.38
C TYR A 491 -35.80 -1.87 -3.68
N ARG A 492 -37.01 -1.31 -3.67
CA ARG A 492 -37.60 -0.61 -4.82
C ARG A 492 -36.77 0.61 -5.21
N SER A 493 -36.25 1.36 -4.24
CA SER A 493 -35.33 2.47 -4.49
C SER A 493 -34.06 2.00 -5.20
N GLU A 494 -33.46 0.90 -4.77
CA GLU A 494 -32.27 0.31 -5.39
C GLU A 494 -32.55 -0.23 -6.80
N GLN A 495 -33.77 -0.70 -7.09
CA GLN A 495 -34.18 -1.11 -8.44
C GLN A 495 -34.17 0.06 -9.42
N ILE A 496 -34.56 1.27 -8.99
CA ILE A 496 -34.48 2.48 -9.82
C ILE A 496 -33.01 2.82 -10.12
N VAL A 497 -32.15 2.80 -9.09
CA VAL A 497 -30.74 3.25 -9.22
C VAL A 497 -29.86 2.24 -9.97
N HIS A 498 -30.08 0.94 -9.76
CA HIS A 498 -29.17 -0.13 -10.23
C HIS A 498 -29.83 -1.14 -11.18
N GLY A 499 -31.13 -1.02 -11.46
CA GLY A 499 -31.90 -1.85 -12.40
C GLY A 499 -32.16 -3.27 -11.88
N THR A 500 -31.11 -4.07 -11.67
CA THR A 500 -31.22 -5.48 -11.24
C THR A 500 -30.45 -5.76 -9.95
N PRO A 501 -30.82 -5.14 -8.82
CA PRO A 501 -30.15 -5.37 -7.55
C PRO A 501 -30.27 -6.83 -7.10
N SER A 502 -29.26 -7.32 -6.39
CA SER A 502 -29.29 -8.66 -5.78
C SER A 502 -30.18 -8.72 -4.54
N GLY A 503 -30.44 -7.58 -3.89
CA GLY A 503 -31.19 -7.47 -2.64
C GLY A 503 -30.34 -7.47 -1.37
N ILE A 504 -29.02 -7.67 -1.48
CA ILE A 504 -28.14 -7.72 -0.29
C ILE A 504 -27.95 -6.34 0.35
N ASP A 505 -27.92 -5.27 -0.45
CA ASP A 505 -27.59 -3.92 0.02
C ASP A 505 -28.67 -3.36 0.93
N ASN A 506 -29.94 -3.40 0.51
CA ASN A 506 -31.10 -2.99 1.31
C ASN A 506 -31.28 -3.91 2.53
N THR A 507 -31.12 -5.22 2.36
CA THR A 507 -31.22 -6.18 3.47
C THR A 507 -30.18 -5.86 4.54
N MET A 508 -28.95 -5.58 4.13
CA MET A 508 -27.89 -5.23 5.07
C MET A 508 -28.11 -3.88 5.72
N ALA A 509 -28.49 -2.88 4.93
CA ALA A 509 -28.78 -1.53 5.39
C ALA A 509 -29.91 -1.50 6.42
N THR A 510 -30.89 -2.39 6.29
CA THR A 510 -32.04 -2.49 7.20
C THR A 510 -31.67 -3.26 8.46
N TYR A 511 -31.31 -4.54 8.34
CA TYR A 511 -31.23 -5.42 9.49
C TYR A 511 -29.92 -5.32 10.27
N GLY A 512 -28.82 -4.92 9.62
CA GLY A 512 -27.54 -4.68 10.32
C GLY A 512 -26.96 -5.91 11.03
N LYS A 513 -27.15 -7.11 10.48
CA LYS A 513 -26.67 -8.38 11.07
C LYS A 513 -25.68 -9.12 10.17
N PHE A 514 -24.77 -9.89 10.75
CA PHE A 514 -23.88 -10.75 9.96
C PHE A 514 -24.69 -11.90 9.35
N ILE A 515 -24.80 -11.96 8.02
CA ILE A 515 -25.75 -12.85 7.34
C ILE A 515 -25.12 -13.63 6.19
N LEU A 516 -25.70 -14.81 5.97
CA LEU A 516 -25.67 -15.52 4.70
C LEU A 516 -26.94 -15.18 3.92
N PHE A 517 -26.76 -14.63 2.73
CA PHE A 517 -27.84 -14.22 1.83
C PHE A 517 -27.80 -14.99 0.53
N LYS A 518 -28.96 -15.31 -0.03
CA LYS A 518 -29.09 -15.80 -1.40
C LYS A 518 -30.32 -15.19 -2.04
N LYS A 519 -30.15 -14.60 -3.22
CA LYS A 519 -31.27 -14.09 -4.03
C LYS A 519 -32.26 -15.23 -4.34
N GLY A 520 -33.54 -14.96 -4.18
CA GLY A 520 -34.66 -15.89 -4.37
C GLY A 520 -35.98 -15.18 -4.13
N ASP A 521 -37.10 -15.90 -4.25
CA ASP A 521 -38.43 -15.40 -3.93
C ASP A 521 -39.16 -16.42 -3.01
N PRO A 522 -39.21 -16.18 -1.68
CA PRO A 522 -38.53 -15.11 -0.95
C PRO A 522 -37.00 -15.32 -0.89
N PRO A 523 -36.21 -14.25 -0.65
CA PRO A 523 -34.76 -14.38 -0.51
C PRO A 523 -34.39 -15.17 0.75
N LEU A 524 -33.31 -15.96 0.66
CA LEU A 524 -32.75 -16.62 1.83
C LEU A 524 -31.96 -15.60 2.65
N MET A 525 -32.33 -15.41 3.91
CA MET A 525 -31.55 -14.64 4.88
C MET A 525 -31.32 -15.49 6.14
N LYS A 526 -30.06 -15.82 6.44
CA LYS A 526 -29.71 -16.58 7.64
C LYS A 526 -28.66 -15.83 8.45
N HIS A 527 -28.97 -15.57 9.72
CA HIS A 527 -28.02 -15.02 10.67
C HIS A 527 -26.85 -15.98 10.89
N LEU A 528 -25.63 -15.44 10.85
CA LEU A 528 -24.41 -16.18 11.12
C LEU A 528 -23.94 -15.82 12.53
N GLU A 529 -24.10 -16.76 13.45
CA GLU A 529 -23.53 -16.65 14.78
C GLU A 529 -22.07 -17.08 14.76
N VAL A 530 -21.24 -16.27 15.41
CA VAL A 530 -19.80 -16.49 15.55
C VAL A 530 -19.47 -16.52 17.04
N PRO A 531 -18.61 -17.44 17.50
CA PRO A 531 -18.33 -17.61 18.92
C PRO A 531 -17.59 -16.41 19.53
N GLN A 532 -16.88 -15.63 18.72
CA GLN A 532 -16.22 -14.39 19.15
C GLN A 532 -16.10 -13.40 17.97
N PRO A 533 -15.84 -12.09 18.22
CA PRO A 533 -15.73 -11.09 17.18
C PRO A 533 -14.60 -11.41 16.19
N ILE A 534 -14.82 -11.13 14.90
CA ILE A 534 -13.81 -11.30 13.84
C ILE A 534 -13.15 -9.94 13.59
N PRO A 535 -11.83 -9.81 13.75
CA PRO A 535 -11.14 -8.55 13.47
C PRO A 535 -11.08 -8.32 11.96
N ILE A 536 -11.70 -7.22 11.49
CA ILE A 536 -11.72 -6.85 10.08
C ILE A 536 -11.17 -5.43 9.93
N VAL A 537 -10.23 -5.26 8.98
CA VAL A 537 -9.70 -3.95 8.59
C VAL A 537 -10.21 -3.63 7.19
N ILE A 538 -10.90 -2.48 7.05
CA ILE A 538 -11.40 -1.99 5.78
C ILE A 538 -10.42 -0.96 5.22
N GLY A 539 -9.67 -1.32 4.18
CA GLY A 539 -8.79 -0.41 3.46
C GLY A 539 -9.56 0.37 2.39
N ILE A 540 -9.50 1.70 2.43
CA ILE A 540 -10.21 2.58 1.50
C ILE A 540 -9.18 3.22 0.56
N THR A 541 -9.26 2.93 -0.74
CA THR A 541 -8.28 3.41 -1.73
C THR A 541 -8.48 4.87 -2.15
N GLY A 542 -9.65 5.44 -1.87
CA GLY A 542 -10.05 6.79 -2.31
C GLY A 542 -10.38 6.90 -3.80
N VAL A 543 -10.41 5.79 -4.54
CA VAL A 543 -10.77 5.76 -5.96
C VAL A 543 -12.26 5.46 -6.09
N GLU A 544 -13.03 6.43 -6.57
CA GLU A 544 -14.44 6.21 -6.87
C GLU A 544 -14.60 5.17 -8.00
N SER A 545 -15.48 4.20 -7.80
CA SER A 545 -15.83 3.23 -8.84
C SER A 545 -17.34 3.05 -8.92
N LEU A 546 -17.87 3.02 -10.14
CA LEU A 546 -19.29 2.80 -10.37
C LEU A 546 -19.58 1.29 -10.32
N THR A 547 -20.24 0.83 -9.26
CA THR A 547 -20.68 -0.57 -9.09
C THR A 547 -21.42 -1.08 -10.32
N ALA A 548 -22.28 -0.25 -10.92
CA ALA A 548 -23.02 -0.57 -12.14
C ALA A 548 -22.10 -0.91 -13.33
N LYS A 549 -20.98 -0.19 -13.50
CA LYS A 549 -20.00 -0.44 -14.56
C LYS A 549 -19.30 -1.78 -14.34
N MET A 550 -18.95 -2.11 -13.09
CA MET A 550 -18.33 -3.40 -12.76
C MET A 550 -19.28 -4.57 -13.00
N VAL A 551 -20.53 -4.47 -12.55
CA VAL A 551 -21.57 -5.48 -12.79
C VAL A 551 -21.83 -5.65 -14.30
N ALA A 552 -21.90 -4.56 -15.06
CA ALA A 552 -22.06 -4.60 -16.51
C ALA A 552 -20.87 -5.27 -17.21
N ASN A 553 -19.64 -5.05 -16.73
CA ASN A 553 -18.45 -5.73 -17.26
C ASN A 553 -18.52 -7.24 -17.04
N VAL A 554 -18.89 -7.68 -15.83
CA VAL A 554 -19.07 -9.10 -15.51
C VAL A 554 -20.18 -9.70 -16.38
N ARG A 555 -21.32 -9.00 -16.52
CA ARG A 555 -22.43 -9.45 -17.39
C ARG A 555 -21.99 -9.63 -18.84
N ARG A 556 -21.30 -8.65 -19.42
CA ARG A 556 -20.79 -8.74 -20.80
C ARG A 556 -19.81 -9.89 -20.99
N ALA A 557 -19.01 -10.19 -19.96
CA ALA A 557 -18.06 -11.29 -20.03
C ALA A 557 -18.76 -12.66 -19.86
N TRP A 558 -19.76 -12.75 -18.98
CA TRP A 558 -20.63 -13.93 -18.86
C TRP A 558 -21.39 -14.21 -20.15
N GLU A 559 -21.96 -13.19 -20.80
CA GLU A 559 -22.65 -13.35 -22.09
C GLU A 559 -21.73 -13.88 -23.21
N LYS A 560 -20.44 -13.55 -23.18
CA LYS A 560 -19.43 -14.05 -24.12
C LYS A 560 -18.99 -15.50 -23.85
N ASN A 561 -18.96 -15.92 -22.59
CA ASN A 561 -18.54 -17.27 -22.20
C ASN A 561 -19.28 -17.76 -20.95
N LYS A 562 -20.54 -18.16 -21.14
CA LYS A 562 -21.42 -18.57 -20.05
C LYS A 562 -20.85 -19.75 -19.26
N MET A 563 -20.38 -20.79 -19.96
CA MET A 563 -19.88 -22.01 -19.32
C MET A 563 -18.74 -21.73 -18.32
N MET A 564 -17.77 -20.89 -18.71
CA MET A 564 -16.67 -20.51 -17.84
C MET A 564 -17.15 -19.73 -16.62
N TYR A 565 -18.00 -18.71 -16.82
CA TYR A 565 -18.46 -17.87 -15.73
C TYR A 565 -19.43 -18.58 -14.79
N ASP A 566 -20.30 -19.46 -15.30
CA ASP A 566 -21.17 -20.30 -14.47
C ASP A 566 -20.34 -21.24 -13.59
N LYS A 567 -19.23 -21.78 -14.12
CA LYS A 567 -18.26 -22.55 -13.32
C LYS A 567 -17.63 -21.69 -12.22
N ILE A 568 -17.19 -20.47 -12.55
CA ILE A 568 -16.64 -19.51 -11.57
C ILE A 568 -17.68 -19.20 -10.48
N PHE A 569 -18.92 -18.92 -10.84
CA PHE A 569 -19.98 -18.64 -9.87
C PHE A 569 -20.28 -19.86 -8.98
N SER A 570 -20.24 -21.07 -9.52
CA SER A 570 -20.36 -22.31 -8.75
C SER A 570 -19.20 -22.49 -7.76
N GLU A 571 -17.96 -22.23 -8.18
CA GLU A 571 -16.78 -22.28 -7.31
C GLU A 571 -16.83 -21.22 -6.20
N MET A 572 -17.23 -19.98 -6.53
CA MET A 572 -17.45 -18.91 -5.56
C MET A 572 -18.54 -19.30 -4.55
N ASN A 573 -19.63 -19.91 -5.01
CA ASN A 573 -20.71 -20.38 -4.14
C ASN A 573 -20.22 -21.48 -3.18
N ALA A 574 -19.45 -22.45 -3.68
CA ALA A 574 -18.87 -23.50 -2.84
C ALA A 574 -17.86 -22.93 -1.82
N LEU A 575 -17.07 -21.92 -2.21
CA LEU A 575 -16.16 -21.21 -1.32
C LEU A 575 -16.92 -20.45 -0.22
N THR A 576 -17.98 -19.72 -0.56
CA THR A 576 -18.82 -19.01 0.43
C THR A 576 -19.37 -19.99 1.47
N LEU A 577 -19.87 -21.16 1.05
CA LEU A 577 -20.40 -22.16 1.98
C LEU A 577 -19.33 -22.80 2.87
N ARG A 578 -18.09 -22.96 2.37
CA ARG A 578 -16.94 -23.37 3.20
C ARG A 578 -16.57 -22.29 4.21
N ALA A 579 -16.50 -21.04 3.78
CA ALA A 579 -16.21 -19.91 4.67
C ALA A 579 -17.26 -19.80 5.80
N VAL A 580 -18.54 -20.05 5.51
CA VAL A 580 -19.58 -20.12 6.56
C VAL A 580 -19.28 -21.18 7.61
N LYS A 581 -18.76 -22.36 7.22
CA LYS A 581 -18.37 -23.41 8.18
C LYS A 581 -17.14 -22.97 8.99
N ALA A 582 -16.13 -22.42 8.34
CA ALA A 582 -14.90 -21.96 8.96
C ALA A 582 -15.19 -20.87 10.02
N VAL A 583 -15.95 -19.86 9.64
CA VAL A 583 -16.34 -18.75 10.52
C VAL A 583 -17.17 -19.21 11.73
N LYS A 584 -18.07 -20.18 11.55
CA LYS A 584 -18.84 -20.77 12.67
C LYS A 584 -17.96 -21.50 13.68
N ASN A 585 -16.88 -22.12 13.21
CA ASN A 585 -15.91 -22.82 14.05
C ASN A 585 -14.79 -21.89 14.55
N TYR A 586 -14.84 -20.61 14.20
CA TYR A 586 -13.75 -19.65 14.39
C TYR A 586 -12.39 -20.10 13.82
N ASP A 587 -12.43 -20.86 12.73
CA ASP A 587 -11.25 -21.16 11.95
C ASP A 587 -11.02 -19.99 10.98
N LEU A 588 -10.12 -19.08 11.35
CA LEU A 588 -9.73 -17.92 10.52
C LEU A 588 -8.44 -18.18 9.73
N ALA A 589 -7.81 -19.35 9.90
CA ALA A 589 -6.54 -19.69 9.26
C ALA A 589 -6.74 -20.46 7.94
N THR A 590 -7.80 -21.28 7.86
CA THR A 590 -8.22 -22.04 6.68
C THR A 590 -9.10 -21.21 5.75
#